data_AF-A0A6J1JFX0-F1
#
_entry.id   AF-A0A6J1JFX0-F1
#
_cell.length_a   1.000
_cell.length_b   1.000
_cell.length_c   1.000
_cell.angle_alpha   90.00
_cell.angle_beta   90.00
_cell.angle_gamma   90.00
#
_symmetry.space_group_name_H-M   'P 1'
#
loop_
_entity.id
_entity.type
_entity.pdbx_description
1 polymer ?
#
loop_
_entity_poly.entity_id
_entity_poly.type
_entity_poly.pdbx_seq_one_letter_code
_entity_poly.pdbx_strand_id
1 'polypeptide(L)'
;MENTGILKEWFDRVDSEKSGSIIAPQLQNALAVGNLNFPLSIVQQMIRMYDFDRNGTMSFEEFVALNKFLIKLQQAFSDLERGRGYLVPEDVYEALVKIGFTLDSPAFYTVCESFDQKKNGRFRLDDFISLCIFVQSARNLFNSFDTAKQGRVTLDLNQFVYCTANCRI
;
A
#
# COMPACT_ATOMS: atom_id res chain seq x y z
N MET A 1 -23.45 -4.72 3.96
CA MET A 1 -23.77 -5.62 2.84
C MET A 1 -23.92 -4.85 1.53
N GLU A 2 -24.35 -3.57 1.54
CA GLU A 2 -24.52 -2.74 0.31
C GLU A 2 -23.24 -2.49 -0.51
N ASN A 3 -22.05 -2.42 0.10
CA ASN A 3 -20.80 -2.15 -0.64
C ASN A 3 -20.23 -3.36 -1.41
N THR A 4 -20.60 -4.60 -1.07
CA THR A 4 -19.97 -5.78 -1.67
C THR A 4 -20.41 -5.98 -3.13
N GLY A 5 -21.65 -5.62 -3.47
CA GLY A 5 -22.16 -5.70 -4.84
C GLY A 5 -21.42 -4.75 -5.79
N ILE A 6 -21.24 -3.49 -5.37
CA ILE A 6 -20.47 -2.48 -6.13
C ILE A 6 -19.01 -2.92 -6.31
N LEU A 7 -18.40 -3.47 -5.25
CA LEU A 7 -17.03 -4.00 -5.33
C LEU A 7 -16.94 -5.21 -6.26
N LYS A 8 -17.97 -6.05 -6.31
CA LYS A 8 -17.99 -7.19 -7.22
C LYS A 8 -18.11 -6.74 -8.68
N GLU A 9 -18.97 -5.77 -8.97
CA GLU A 9 -19.03 -5.17 -10.31
C GLU A 9 -17.70 -4.51 -10.70
N TRP A 10 -17.04 -3.83 -9.77
CA TRP A 10 -15.73 -3.25 -10.04
C TRP A 10 -14.69 -4.34 -10.30
N PHE A 11 -14.64 -5.38 -9.46
CA PHE A 11 -13.77 -6.54 -9.66
C PHE A 11 -13.99 -7.17 -11.05
N ASP A 12 -15.23 -7.43 -11.43
CA ASP A 12 -15.58 -8.07 -12.70
C ASP A 12 -15.22 -7.18 -13.91
N ARG A 13 -15.15 -5.85 -13.74
CA ARG A 13 -14.61 -4.94 -14.77
C ARG A 13 -13.09 -4.97 -14.86
N VAL A 14 -12.40 -5.17 -13.74
CA VAL A 14 -10.93 -5.28 -13.71
C VAL A 14 -10.46 -6.64 -14.22
N ASP A 15 -11.13 -7.72 -13.83
CA ASP A 15 -10.94 -9.08 -14.35
C ASP A 15 -11.57 -9.21 -15.74
N SER A 16 -11.02 -8.47 -16.71
CA SER A 16 -11.51 -8.39 -18.09
C SER A 16 -11.56 -9.75 -18.80
N GLU A 17 -10.70 -10.68 -18.37
CA GLU A 17 -10.60 -12.04 -18.90
C GLU A 17 -11.53 -13.03 -18.20
N LYS A 18 -12.22 -12.61 -17.13
CA LYS A 18 -13.11 -13.45 -16.31
C LYS A 18 -12.42 -14.70 -15.78
N SER A 19 -11.15 -14.55 -15.40
CA SER A 19 -10.33 -15.64 -14.85
C SER A 19 -10.73 -16.01 -13.41
N GLY A 20 -11.46 -15.12 -12.73
CA GLY A 20 -11.75 -15.21 -11.30
C GLY A 20 -10.67 -14.56 -10.43
N SER A 21 -9.64 -13.96 -11.03
CA SER A 21 -8.52 -13.33 -10.35
C SER A 21 -8.00 -12.11 -11.11
N ILE A 22 -7.36 -11.17 -10.42
CA ILE A 22 -6.77 -9.97 -11.02
C ILE A 22 -5.25 -10.08 -11.02
N ILE A 23 -4.62 -9.88 -12.18
CA ILE A 23 -3.17 -9.74 -12.31
C ILE A 23 -2.72 -8.27 -12.21
N ALA A 24 -1.45 -8.04 -11.87
CA ALA A 24 -0.92 -6.69 -11.65
C ALA A 24 -1.16 -5.70 -12.83
N PRO A 25 -1.01 -6.07 -14.11
CA PRO A 25 -1.33 -5.17 -15.22
C PRO A 25 -2.80 -4.75 -15.28
N GLN A 26 -3.73 -5.66 -14.98
CA GLN A 26 -5.16 -5.35 -14.94
C GLN A 26 -5.47 -4.34 -13.82
N LEU A 27 -4.94 -4.60 -12.62
CA LEU A 27 -5.10 -3.69 -11.49
C LEU A 27 -4.48 -2.31 -11.77
N GLN A 28 -3.29 -2.27 -12.41
CA GLN A 28 -2.62 -1.03 -12.78
C GLN A 28 -3.50 -0.19 -13.72
N ASN A 29 -4.04 -0.81 -14.77
CA ASN A 29 -4.93 -0.13 -15.71
C ASN A 29 -6.19 0.39 -15.02
N ALA A 30 -6.78 -0.40 -14.11
CA ALA A 30 -7.96 0.02 -13.36
C ALA A 30 -7.70 1.23 -12.45
N LEU A 31 -6.54 1.27 -11.78
CA LEU A 31 -6.12 2.42 -10.96
C LEU A 31 -5.87 3.66 -11.82
N ALA A 32 -5.27 3.50 -13.01
CA ALA A 32 -5.03 4.59 -13.94
C ALA A 32 -6.33 5.27 -14.43
N VAL A 33 -7.41 4.50 -14.64
CA VAL A 33 -8.75 5.05 -14.93
C VAL A 33 -9.25 5.97 -13.80
N GLY A 34 -8.85 5.70 -12.56
CA GLY A 34 -9.11 6.55 -11.40
C GLY A 34 -8.11 7.70 -11.20
N ASN A 35 -7.30 8.04 -12.21
CA ASN A 35 -6.20 9.02 -12.15
C ASN A 35 -5.09 8.67 -11.15
N LEU A 36 -4.94 7.41 -10.77
CA LEU A 36 -3.86 6.92 -9.92
C LEU A 36 -2.85 6.14 -10.77
N ASN A 37 -1.75 6.79 -11.11
CA ASN A 37 -0.71 6.21 -11.95
C ASN A 37 0.42 5.67 -11.08
N PHE A 38 0.49 4.35 -10.95
CA PHE A 38 1.54 3.69 -10.19
C PHE A 38 2.50 2.91 -11.10
N PRO A 39 3.80 2.85 -10.78
CA PRO A 39 4.70 1.86 -11.35
C PRO A 39 4.18 0.45 -11.12
N LEU A 40 4.43 -0.47 -12.07
CA LEU A 40 3.99 -1.85 -11.97
C LEU A 40 4.52 -2.54 -10.70
N SER A 41 5.72 -2.16 -10.23
CA SER A 41 6.31 -2.68 -8.99
C SER A 41 5.48 -2.37 -7.75
N ILE A 42 4.91 -1.16 -7.65
CA ILE A 42 4.01 -0.76 -6.56
C ILE A 42 2.70 -1.57 -6.63
N VAL A 43 2.14 -1.75 -7.83
CA VAL A 43 0.90 -2.54 -8.00
C VAL A 43 1.13 -4.02 -7.68
N GLN A 44 2.28 -4.57 -8.05
CA GLN A 44 2.68 -5.91 -7.63
C GLN A 44 2.83 -6.04 -6.11
N GLN A 45 3.32 -4.99 -5.43
CA GLN A 45 3.32 -4.99 -3.96
C GLN A 45 1.91 -4.92 -3.37
N MET A 46 1.00 -4.14 -3.96
CA MET A 46 -0.41 -4.12 -3.54
C MET A 46 -1.04 -5.51 -3.56
N ILE A 47 -0.73 -6.31 -4.60
CA ILE A 47 -1.17 -7.71 -4.68
C ILE A 47 -0.49 -8.54 -3.58
N ARG A 48 0.85 -8.54 -3.52
CA ARG A 48 1.60 -9.33 -2.52
C ARG A 48 1.20 -9.06 -1.07
N MET A 49 0.75 -7.84 -0.74
CA MET A 49 0.28 -7.49 0.60
C MET A 49 -0.93 -8.31 1.06
N TYR A 50 -1.77 -8.74 0.12
CA TYR A 50 -3.04 -9.43 0.38
C TYR A 50 -3.13 -10.80 -0.28
N ASP A 51 -2.17 -11.20 -1.10
CA ASP A 51 -2.05 -12.54 -1.71
C ASP A 51 -1.74 -13.60 -0.64
N PHE A 52 -2.80 -14.10 0.02
CA PHE A 52 -2.69 -15.02 1.15
C PHE A 52 -2.36 -16.44 0.70
N ASP A 53 -2.83 -16.84 -0.49
CA ASP A 53 -2.57 -18.15 -1.08
C ASP A 53 -1.26 -18.20 -1.89
N ARG A 54 -0.62 -17.04 -2.12
CA ARG A 54 0.66 -16.87 -2.80
C ARG A 54 0.65 -17.33 -4.25
N ASN A 55 -0.50 -17.22 -4.91
CA ASN A 55 -0.64 -17.60 -6.32
C ASN A 55 -0.18 -16.49 -7.29
N GLY A 56 0.17 -15.29 -6.77
CA GLY A 56 0.66 -14.17 -7.55
C GLY A 56 -0.44 -13.33 -8.23
N THR A 57 -1.70 -13.62 -7.94
CA THR A 57 -2.90 -12.93 -8.43
C THR A 57 -3.74 -12.45 -7.25
N MET A 58 -4.84 -11.75 -7.52
CA MET A 58 -5.73 -11.22 -6.49
C MET A 58 -7.14 -11.74 -6.68
N SER A 59 -7.60 -12.58 -5.76
CA SER A 59 -9.00 -13.01 -5.66
C SER A 59 -9.93 -11.87 -5.25
N PHE A 60 -11.24 -12.09 -5.31
CA PHE A 60 -12.22 -11.07 -4.94
C PHE A 60 -12.11 -10.68 -3.45
N GLU A 61 -11.89 -11.65 -2.57
CA GLU A 61 -11.75 -11.43 -1.14
C GLU A 61 -10.54 -10.55 -0.82
N GLU A 62 -9.41 -10.81 -1.49
CA GLU A 62 -8.16 -10.05 -1.35
C GLU A 62 -8.30 -8.64 -1.93
N PHE A 63 -9.01 -8.51 -3.05
CA PHE A 63 -9.36 -7.23 -3.64
C PHE A 63 -10.22 -6.37 -2.71
N VAL A 64 -11.20 -6.96 -2.02
CA VAL A 64 -12.00 -6.25 -1.01
C VAL A 64 -11.11 -5.77 0.15
N ALA A 65 -10.12 -6.57 0.57
CA ALA A 65 -9.19 -6.18 1.61
C ALA A 65 -8.30 -5.01 1.18
N LEU A 66 -7.74 -5.06 -0.04
CA LEU A 66 -6.98 -3.96 -0.63
C LEU A 66 -7.84 -2.70 -0.76
N ASN A 67 -9.05 -2.80 -1.30
CA ASN A 67 -9.94 -1.67 -1.51
C ASN A 67 -10.28 -0.95 -0.18
N LYS A 68 -10.57 -1.70 0.88
CA LYS A 68 -10.79 -1.14 2.22
C LYS A 68 -9.57 -0.35 2.70
N PHE A 69 -8.37 -0.87 2.47
CA PHE A 69 -7.15 -0.17 2.83
C PHE A 69 -6.97 1.12 2.01
N LEU A 70 -7.14 1.06 0.68
CA LEU A 70 -7.03 2.23 -0.20
C LEU A 70 -8.04 3.32 0.15
N ILE A 71 -9.29 2.99 0.47
CA ILE A 71 -10.30 3.95 0.95
C ILE A 71 -9.83 4.64 2.22
N LYS A 72 -9.26 3.87 3.17
CA LYS A 72 -8.72 4.42 4.41
C LYS A 72 -7.55 5.39 4.16
N LEU A 73 -6.69 5.10 3.18
CA LEU A 73 -5.62 6.02 2.76
C LEU A 73 -6.19 7.30 2.14
N GLN A 74 -7.15 7.16 1.23
CA GLN A 74 -7.80 8.29 0.56
C GLN A 74 -8.50 9.21 1.57
N GLN A 75 -9.19 8.66 2.55
CA GLN A 75 -9.82 9.45 3.61
C GLN A 75 -8.77 10.20 4.45
N ALA A 76 -7.72 9.51 4.91
CA ALA A 76 -6.66 10.14 5.71
C ALA A 76 -5.95 11.27 4.93
N PHE A 77 -5.74 11.09 3.62
CA PHE A 77 -5.22 12.14 2.75
C PHE A 77 -6.19 13.32 2.63
N SER A 78 -7.46 13.04 2.33
CA SER A 78 -8.49 14.07 2.13
C SER A 78 -8.72 14.92 3.37
N ASP A 79 -8.60 14.33 4.57
CA ASP A 79 -8.78 15.04 5.84
C ASP A 79 -7.67 16.08 6.10
N LEU A 80 -6.50 15.93 5.46
CA LEU A 80 -5.28 16.66 5.79
C LEU A 80 -4.74 17.53 4.67
N GLU A 81 -5.11 17.24 3.42
CA GLU A 81 -4.69 18.04 2.25
C GLU A 81 -5.24 19.48 2.33
N ARG A 82 -6.40 19.70 2.98
CA ARG A 82 -6.98 21.02 3.28
C ARG A 82 -7.01 21.96 2.05
N GLY A 83 -7.43 21.43 0.90
CA GLY A 83 -7.50 22.13 -0.38
C GLY A 83 -6.17 22.35 -1.12
N ARG A 84 -5.04 21.86 -0.61
CA ARG A 84 -3.73 21.98 -1.27
C ARG A 84 -3.53 20.96 -2.39
N GLY A 85 -4.21 19.82 -2.33
CA GLY A 85 -3.97 18.67 -3.21
C GLY A 85 -2.66 17.92 -2.92
N TYR A 86 -2.00 18.21 -1.79
CA TYR A 86 -0.80 17.51 -1.31
C TYR A 86 -0.70 17.60 0.22
N LEU A 87 0.04 16.64 0.80
CA LEU A 87 0.45 16.65 2.21
C LEU A 87 1.88 17.17 2.34
N VAL A 88 2.14 17.90 3.42
CA VAL A 88 3.51 18.18 3.89
C VAL A 88 3.94 17.10 4.90
N PRO A 89 5.23 16.94 5.26
CA PRO A 89 5.68 15.86 6.14
C PRO A 89 4.90 15.74 7.45
N GLU A 90 4.53 16.86 8.07
CA GLU A 90 3.76 16.87 9.31
C GLU A 90 2.36 16.24 9.12
N ASP A 91 1.71 16.54 7.99
CA ASP A 91 0.42 15.95 7.63
C ASP A 91 0.58 14.46 7.27
N VAL A 92 1.68 14.06 6.61
CA VAL A 92 1.96 12.64 6.32
C VAL A 92 2.10 11.85 7.62
N TYR A 93 2.82 12.40 8.61
CA TYR A 93 2.94 11.77 9.92
C TYR A 93 1.58 11.60 10.61
N GLU A 94 0.77 12.66 10.64
CA GLU A 94 -0.58 12.59 11.21
C GLU A 94 -1.45 11.54 10.49
N ALA A 95 -1.38 11.49 9.15
CA ALA A 95 -2.10 10.52 8.35
C ALA A 95 -1.67 9.08 8.67
N LEU A 96 -0.36 8.83 8.77
CA LEU A 96 0.18 7.51 9.16
C LEU A 96 -0.35 7.07 10.53
N VAL A 97 -0.36 7.97 11.52
CA VAL A 97 -0.91 7.68 12.85
C VAL A 97 -2.40 7.35 12.76
N LYS A 98 -3.21 8.12 12.02
CA LYS A 98 -4.63 7.81 11.77
C LYS A 98 -4.82 6.45 11.11
N ILE A 99 -3.90 6.05 10.23
CA ILE A 99 -3.96 4.74 9.58
C ILE A 99 -3.51 3.61 10.50
N GLY A 100 -2.86 3.93 11.62
CA GLY A 100 -2.39 2.97 12.62
C GLY A 100 -0.91 2.62 12.44
N PHE A 101 -0.11 3.50 11.84
CA PHE A 101 1.33 3.41 11.75
C PHE A 101 1.99 4.41 12.70
N THR A 102 3.01 3.96 13.41
CA THR A 102 3.88 4.80 14.24
C THR A 102 5.31 4.46 13.88
N LEU A 103 6.00 5.42 13.28
CA LEU A 103 7.43 5.36 12.98
C LEU A 103 8.16 6.33 13.90
N ASP A 104 9.38 5.98 14.30
CA ASP A 104 10.26 6.95 14.94
C ASP A 104 10.73 8.00 13.91
N SER A 105 11.27 9.13 14.38
CA SER A 105 11.66 10.22 13.50
C SER A 105 12.65 9.78 12.41
N PRO A 106 13.72 9.02 12.70
CA PRO A 106 14.64 8.56 11.66
C PRO A 106 13.95 7.72 10.58
N ALA A 107 13.18 6.69 10.95
CA ALA A 107 12.50 5.85 9.96
C ALA A 107 11.47 6.66 9.15
N PHE A 108 10.73 7.56 9.81
CA PHE A 108 9.75 8.42 9.16
C PHE A 108 10.39 9.31 8.08
N TYR A 109 11.43 10.07 8.43
CA TYR A 109 12.06 10.98 7.48
C TYR A 109 12.76 10.24 6.34
N THR A 110 13.39 9.09 6.59
CA THR A 110 13.98 8.26 5.53
C THR A 110 12.92 7.76 4.55
N VAL A 111 11.76 7.35 5.04
CA VAL A 111 10.64 6.93 4.18
C VAL A 111 10.07 8.14 3.43
N CYS A 112 9.88 9.30 4.05
CA CYS A 112 9.45 10.49 3.31
C CYS A 112 10.42 10.85 2.19
N GLU A 113 11.73 10.84 2.44
CA GLU A 113 12.75 11.16 1.43
C GLU A 113 12.74 10.17 0.25
N SER A 114 12.48 8.88 0.48
CA SER A 114 12.45 7.88 -0.59
C SER A 114 11.26 8.03 -1.55
N PHE A 115 10.18 8.70 -1.10
CA PHE A 115 8.98 8.93 -1.91
C PHE A 115 8.79 10.39 -2.35
N ASP A 116 9.55 11.35 -1.82
CA ASP A 116 9.59 12.73 -2.31
C ASP A 116 10.53 12.86 -3.53
N GLN A 117 10.13 12.27 -4.65
CA GLN A 117 10.96 12.24 -5.88
C GLN A 117 11.33 13.64 -6.38
N LYS A 118 10.47 14.64 -6.11
CA LYS A 118 10.65 16.03 -6.55
C LYS A 118 11.44 16.88 -5.54
N LYS A 119 11.77 16.32 -4.37
CA LYS A 119 12.49 16.99 -3.28
C LYS A 119 11.88 18.33 -2.90
N ASN A 120 10.55 18.40 -2.89
CA ASN A 120 9.82 19.64 -2.64
C ASN A 120 8.97 19.58 -1.36
N GLY A 121 9.03 18.46 -0.62
CA GLY A 121 8.27 18.22 0.60
C GLY A 121 6.77 18.14 0.37
N ARG A 122 6.30 17.85 -0.85
CA ARG A 122 4.88 17.77 -1.20
C ARG A 122 4.54 16.38 -1.71
N PHE A 123 3.73 15.68 -0.92
CA PHE A 123 3.27 14.33 -1.24
C PHE A 123 1.86 14.40 -1.81
N ARG A 124 1.71 14.07 -3.09
CA ARG A 124 0.39 13.90 -3.70
C ARG A 124 -0.22 12.55 -3.29
N LEU A 125 -1.47 12.30 -3.68
CA LEU A 125 -2.19 11.09 -3.27
C LEU A 125 -1.48 9.80 -3.70
N ASP A 126 -0.92 9.77 -4.91
CA ASP A 126 -0.11 8.68 -5.44
C ASP A 126 1.20 8.48 -4.65
N ASP A 127 1.91 9.55 -4.32
CA ASP A 127 3.12 9.48 -3.47
C ASP A 127 2.77 8.90 -2.08
N PHE A 128 1.70 9.42 -1.48
CA PHE A 128 1.22 9.00 -0.16
C PHE A 128 0.76 7.54 -0.13
N ILE A 129 0.01 7.09 -1.15
CA ILE A 129 -0.39 5.69 -1.28
C ILE A 129 0.85 4.80 -1.43
N SER A 130 1.79 5.17 -2.30
CA SER A 130 3.02 4.39 -2.53
C SER A 130 3.83 4.23 -1.24
N LEU A 131 3.96 5.31 -0.47
CA LEU A 131 4.58 5.31 0.85
C LEU A 131 3.87 4.34 1.80
N CYS A 132 2.55 4.43 1.91
CA CYS A 132 1.77 3.56 2.81
C CYS A 132 1.80 2.09 2.39
N ILE A 133 1.83 1.79 1.09
CA ILE A 133 2.01 0.43 0.56
C ILE A 133 3.34 -0.15 1.03
N PHE A 134 4.44 0.60 0.91
CA PHE A 134 5.74 0.17 1.42
C PHE A 134 5.72 -0.10 2.93
N VAL A 135 5.16 0.83 3.72
CA VAL A 135 5.10 0.67 5.19
C VAL A 135 4.24 -0.54 5.58
N GLN A 136 3.11 -0.77 4.90
CA GLN A 136 2.26 -1.93 5.17
C GLN A 136 2.95 -3.25 4.76
N SER A 137 3.63 -3.29 3.62
CA SER A 137 4.43 -4.45 3.20
C SER A 137 5.54 -4.77 4.22
N ALA A 138 6.29 -3.75 4.64
CA ALA A 138 7.33 -3.89 5.65
C ALA A 138 6.77 -4.39 6.99
N ARG A 139 5.61 -3.88 7.42
CA ARG A 139 4.90 -4.36 8.61
C ARG A 139 4.47 -5.82 8.50
N ASN A 140 3.87 -6.22 7.38
CA ASN A 140 3.44 -7.61 7.16
C ASN A 140 4.63 -8.57 7.26
N LEU A 141 5.74 -8.18 6.64
CA LEU A 141 6.97 -8.95 6.67
C LEU A 141 7.58 -9.01 8.07
N PHE A 142 7.69 -7.87 8.75
CA PHE A 142 8.16 -7.80 10.13
C PHE A 142 7.32 -8.70 11.05
N ASN A 143 6.00 -8.64 10.94
CA ASN A 143 5.08 -9.46 11.75
C ASN A 143 5.22 -10.97 11.48
N SER A 144 5.65 -11.37 10.27
CA SER A 144 5.92 -12.78 9.97
C SER A 144 7.13 -13.33 10.76
N PHE A 145 8.05 -12.46 11.18
CA PHE A 145 9.18 -12.80 12.03
C PHE A 145 8.91 -12.49 13.52
N ASP A 146 8.15 -11.44 13.84
CA ASP A 146 7.75 -11.06 15.21
C ASP A 146 6.54 -11.86 15.74
N THR A 147 6.66 -13.19 15.73
CA THR A 147 5.57 -14.09 16.15
C THR A 147 5.16 -13.91 17.61
N ALA A 148 6.07 -13.45 18.47
CA ALA A 148 5.82 -13.14 19.88
C ALA A 148 5.22 -11.74 20.11
N LYS A 149 5.11 -10.90 19.06
CA LYS A 149 4.62 -9.51 19.12
C LYS A 149 5.36 -8.65 20.14
N GLN A 150 6.68 -8.82 20.24
CA GLN A 150 7.54 -8.07 21.16
C GLN A 150 8.03 -6.75 20.56
N GLY A 151 7.75 -6.49 19.28
CA GLY A 151 8.15 -5.27 18.59
C GLY A 151 9.63 -5.25 18.16
N ARG A 152 10.32 -6.40 18.23
CA ARG A 152 11.73 -6.57 17.82
C ARG A 152 11.95 -7.96 17.25
N VAL A 153 12.77 -8.07 16.21
CA VAL A 153 13.15 -9.33 15.57
C VAL A 153 14.67 -9.50 15.56
N THR A 154 15.14 -10.75 15.63
CA THR A 154 16.54 -11.10 15.37
C THR A 154 16.57 -11.83 14.04
N LEU A 155 17.32 -11.28 13.07
CA LEU A 155 17.44 -11.84 11.73
C LEU A 155 18.89 -12.23 11.47
N ASP A 156 19.10 -13.38 10.84
CA ASP A 156 20.37 -13.67 10.19
C ASP A 156 20.50 -12.93 8.84
N LEU A 157 21.66 -13.06 8.19
CA LEU A 157 21.90 -12.41 6.89
C LEU A 157 20.91 -12.86 5.82
N ASN A 158 20.57 -14.15 5.76
CA ASN A 158 19.67 -14.69 4.73
C ASN A 158 18.25 -14.15 4.90
N GLN A 159 17.78 -14.10 6.15
CA GLN A 159 16.48 -13.54 6.52
C GLN A 159 16.44 -12.03 6.24
N PHE A 160 17.52 -11.29 6.51
CA PHE A 160 17.61 -9.88 6.18
C PHE A 160 17.57 -9.64 4.65
N VAL A 161 18.31 -10.44 3.87
CA VAL A 161 18.26 -10.37 2.41
C VAL A 161 16.87 -10.72 1.89
N TYR A 162 16.23 -11.75 2.44
CA TYR A 162 14.84 -12.08 2.12
C TYR A 162 13.90 -10.89 2.41
N CYS A 163 14.07 -10.22 3.55
CA CYS A 163 13.26 -9.08 3.92
C CYS A 163 13.40 -7.93 2.91
N THR A 164 14.65 -7.56 2.61
CA THR A 164 14.95 -6.46 1.68
C THR A 164 14.50 -6.74 0.25
N ALA A 165 14.61 -7.99 -0.21
CA ALA A 165 14.13 -8.39 -1.53
C ALA A 165 12.60 -8.29 -1.67
N ASN A 166 11.85 -8.65 -0.63
CA ASN A 166 10.39 -8.63 -0.66
C ASN A 166 9.79 -7.22 -0.45
N CYS A 167 10.51 -6.31 0.22
CA CYS A 167 10.08 -4.92 0.37
C CYS A 167 10.51 -4.00 -0.78
N ARG A 168 11.21 -4.52 -1.80
CA ARG A 168 11.67 -3.71 -2.93
C ARG A 168 10.49 -3.23 -3.78
N ILE A 169 10.48 -1.94 -4.09
CA ILE A 169 9.51 -1.24 -4.93
C ILE A 169 10.21 -0.47 -6.02
#